data_AF-A0A0R3FG34-F1
#
_entry.id   AF-A0A0R3FG34-F1
#
_cell.length_a   1.000
_cell.length_b   1.000
_cell.length_c   1.000
_cell.angle_alpha   90.00
_cell.angle_beta   90.00
_cell.angle_gamma   90.00
#
_symmetry.space_group_name_H-M   'P 1'
#
loop_
_entity.id
_entity.type
_entity.pdbx_description
1 polymer ?
#
loop_
_entity_poly.entity_id
_entity_poly.type
_entity_poly.pdbx_seq_one_letter_code
_entity_poly.pdbx_strand_id
1 'polypeptide(L)'
;MTEVDAAYPEGVLIDELRDAHRPRLSVRKAAEQAGISEGRWRQIVKGYQQVTSDVRAPVRAPADTLARMAKVVGATPEQLRNANREDAAEELQALTQAPAATDEQILGSVGVGIRNLGAATLAMVDAFQATEMVTAAESKRLRGAAARFERSDEILGDRLSNPEIHLMYQEELSQFLEVVESAFRVAAAPKTPKMKRVTELEIDPEAGPLA
;
A
#
# COMPACT_ATOMS: atom_id res chain seq x y z
N MET A 1 -14.12 42.99 20.83
CA MET A 1 -14.05 41.61 21.35
C MET A 1 -15.13 40.81 20.65
N THR A 2 -14.77 40.04 19.64
CA THR A 2 -15.73 39.18 18.93
C THR A 2 -15.91 37.91 19.76
N GLU A 3 -17.14 37.67 20.16
CA GLU A 3 -17.59 36.52 20.95
C GLU A 3 -17.48 35.25 20.08
N VAL A 4 -16.44 34.43 20.30
CA VAL A 4 -16.16 33.18 19.55
C VAL A 4 -16.56 31.98 20.41
N ASP A 5 -17.80 31.94 20.89
CA ASP A 5 -18.25 30.87 21.81
C ASP A 5 -19.39 30.00 21.26
N ALA A 6 -19.96 30.32 20.09
CA ALA A 6 -20.95 29.43 19.47
C ALA A 6 -20.24 28.43 18.53
N ALA A 7 -20.24 27.14 18.91
CA ALA A 7 -19.90 26.07 18.00
C ALA A 7 -20.78 26.17 16.74
N TYR A 8 -20.21 25.98 15.56
CA TYR A 8 -20.98 26.04 14.33
C TYR A 8 -22.05 24.92 14.31
N PRO A 9 -23.25 25.16 13.70
CA PRO A 9 -24.32 24.16 13.64
C PRO A 9 -23.85 22.81 13.08
N GLU A 10 -22.94 22.81 12.09
CA GLU A 10 -22.38 21.57 11.57
C GLU A 10 -21.50 20.83 12.58
N GLY A 11 -20.79 21.54 13.46
CA GLY A 11 -19.93 20.94 14.47
C GLY A 11 -20.75 20.22 15.54
N VAL A 12 -21.86 20.85 15.95
CA VAL A 12 -22.85 20.27 16.88
C VAL A 12 -23.48 19.02 16.27
N LEU A 13 -23.97 19.09 15.03
CA LEU A 13 -24.55 17.96 14.31
C LEU A 13 -23.60 16.74 14.29
N ILE A 14 -22.33 16.97 13.93
CA ILE A 14 -21.35 15.89 13.85
C ILE A 14 -21.10 15.26 15.22
N ASP A 15 -21.04 16.06 16.29
CA ASP A 15 -20.78 15.55 17.63
C ASP A 15 -21.97 14.76 18.18
N GLU A 16 -23.19 15.26 17.97
CA GLU A 16 -24.43 14.59 18.37
C GLU A 16 -24.57 13.23 17.66
N LEU A 17 -24.37 13.18 16.35
CA LEU A 17 -24.45 11.93 15.58
C LEU A 17 -23.34 10.95 15.98
N ARG A 18 -22.12 11.43 16.22
CA ARG A 18 -21.01 10.60 16.74
C ARG A 18 -21.36 9.97 18.08
N ASP A 19 -21.93 10.73 19.01
CA ASP A 19 -22.30 10.24 20.34
C ASP A 19 -23.53 9.32 20.30
N ALA A 20 -24.43 9.53 19.34
CA ALA A 20 -25.56 8.63 19.07
C ALA A 20 -25.14 7.31 18.39
N HIS A 21 -23.97 7.26 17.74
CA HIS A 21 -23.48 6.08 17.03
C HIS A 21 -23.42 4.82 17.92
N ARG A 22 -23.84 3.67 17.40
CA ARG A 22 -23.80 2.36 18.09
C ARG A 22 -23.11 1.31 17.22
N PRO A 23 -22.01 0.66 17.69
CA PRO A 23 -21.33 0.87 18.98
C PRO A 23 -20.73 2.29 19.11
N ARG A 24 -20.44 2.71 20.34
CA ARG A 24 -19.95 4.08 20.61
C ARG A 24 -18.70 4.38 19.79
N LEU A 25 -18.75 5.46 19.02
CA LEU A 25 -17.64 5.89 18.17
C LEU A 25 -16.76 6.90 18.92
N SER A 26 -15.51 6.52 19.21
CA SER A 26 -14.55 7.44 19.82
C SER A 26 -14.12 8.51 18.82
N VAL A 27 -13.77 9.70 19.32
CA VAL A 27 -13.27 10.81 18.47
C VAL A 27 -12.04 10.37 17.67
N ARG A 28 -11.11 9.64 18.30
CA ARG A 28 -9.92 9.09 17.63
C ARG A 28 -10.30 8.22 16.43
N LYS A 29 -11.22 7.28 16.62
CA LYS A 29 -11.65 6.35 15.57
C LYS A 29 -12.44 7.07 14.48
N ALA A 30 -13.29 8.03 14.83
CA ALA A 30 -14.02 8.84 13.86
C ALA A 30 -13.07 9.67 12.98
N ALA A 31 -12.07 10.31 13.60
CA ALA A 31 -11.07 11.10 12.89
C ALA A 31 -10.22 10.24 11.94
N GLU A 32 -9.79 9.07 12.39
CA GLU A 32 -9.08 8.07 11.57
C GLU A 32 -9.90 7.66 10.35
N GLN A 33 -11.18 7.33 10.53
CA GLN A 33 -12.09 6.97 9.43
C GLN A 33 -12.36 8.13 8.46
N ALA A 34 -12.29 9.38 8.92
CA ALA A 34 -12.45 10.57 8.09
C ALA A 34 -11.13 11.03 7.42
N GLY A 35 -10.01 10.35 7.72
CA GLY A 35 -8.69 10.69 7.18
C GLY A 35 -8.09 11.99 7.73
N ILE A 36 -8.42 12.36 8.97
CA ILE A 36 -7.88 13.56 9.64
C ILE A 36 -7.35 13.26 11.04
N SER A 37 -6.58 14.18 11.62
CA SER A 37 -6.11 14.02 13.00
C SER A 37 -7.22 14.25 14.02
N GLU A 38 -7.14 13.59 15.18
CA GLU A 38 -8.09 13.77 16.28
C GLU A 38 -8.16 15.24 16.74
N GLY A 39 -7.01 15.92 16.82
CA GLY A 39 -6.94 17.34 17.15
C GLY A 39 -7.72 18.20 16.15
N ARG A 40 -7.57 17.93 14.85
CA ARG A 40 -8.29 18.64 13.79
C ARG A 40 -9.80 18.40 13.87
N TRP A 41 -10.23 17.16 14.14
CA TRP A 41 -11.64 16.82 14.38
C TRP A 41 -12.23 17.68 15.51
N ARG A 42 -11.55 17.74 16.65
CA ARG A 42 -12.01 18.51 17.82
C ARG A 42 -12.10 20.01 17.54
N GLN A 43 -11.13 20.56 16.80
CA GLN A 43 -11.15 21.98 16.42
C GLN A 43 -12.34 22.31 15.52
N ILE A 44 -12.64 21.43 14.55
CA ILE A 44 -13.78 21.57 13.65
C ILE A 44 -15.10 21.51 14.43
N VAL A 45 -15.27 20.50 15.28
CA VAL A 45 -16.48 20.33 16.10
C VAL A 45 -16.70 21.52 17.03
N LYS A 46 -15.63 22.00 17.67
CA LYS A 46 -15.70 23.18 18.54
C LYS A 46 -15.88 24.50 17.78
N GLY A 47 -15.57 24.53 16.49
CA GLY A 47 -15.59 25.73 15.67
C GLY A 47 -14.41 26.69 15.90
N TYR A 48 -13.38 26.29 16.64
CA TYR A 48 -12.19 27.12 16.88
C TYR A 48 -10.94 26.29 17.16
N GLN A 49 -9.78 26.91 16.97
CA GLN A 49 -8.48 26.43 17.44
C GLN A 49 -7.87 27.42 18.42
N GLN A 50 -7.20 26.89 19.43
CA GLN A 50 -6.44 27.70 20.37
C GLN A 50 -5.05 27.97 19.77
N VAL A 51 -4.76 29.24 19.49
CA VAL A 51 -3.49 29.68 18.89
C VAL A 51 -2.48 30.02 19.99
N THR A 52 -2.96 30.66 21.06
CA THR A 52 -2.22 30.90 22.30
C THR A 52 -3.17 30.68 23.49
N SER A 53 -2.68 30.79 24.73
CA SER A 53 -3.51 30.71 25.95
C SER A 53 -4.77 31.57 25.85
N ASP A 54 -4.65 32.77 25.29
CA ASP A 54 -5.69 33.80 25.31
C ASP A 54 -6.32 34.07 23.92
N VAL A 55 -5.75 33.50 22.85
CA VAL A 55 -6.22 33.72 21.48
C VAL A 55 -6.86 32.47 20.89
N ARG A 56 -8.14 32.58 20.55
CA ARG A 56 -8.89 31.58 19.77
C ARG A 56 -9.10 32.09 18.35
N ALA A 57 -8.80 31.26 17.37
CA ALA A 57 -9.09 31.52 15.97
C ALA A 57 -10.27 30.64 15.51
N PRO A 58 -11.26 31.20 14.79
CA PRO A 58 -12.38 30.43 14.27
C PRO A 58 -11.91 29.38 13.27
N VAL A 59 -12.54 28.21 13.31
CA VAL A 59 -12.26 27.08 12.41
C VAL A 59 -13.56 26.68 11.73
N ARG A 60 -13.63 26.96 10.43
CA ARG A 60 -14.66 26.42 9.55
C ARG A 60 -14.05 25.32 8.70
N ALA A 61 -14.65 24.13 8.72
CA ALA A 61 -14.16 23.01 7.93
C ALA A 61 -14.38 23.26 6.43
N PRO A 62 -13.38 22.97 5.58
CA PRO A 62 -13.59 22.79 4.14
C PRO A 62 -14.71 21.78 3.86
N ALA A 63 -15.43 21.97 2.75
CA ALA A 63 -16.60 21.17 2.38
C ALA A 63 -16.27 19.67 2.28
N ASP A 64 -15.19 19.33 1.58
CA ASP A 64 -14.68 17.97 1.39
C ASP A 64 -14.44 17.26 2.74
N THR A 65 -13.84 17.98 3.68
CA THR A 65 -13.44 17.47 4.99
C THR A 65 -14.66 17.26 5.86
N LEU A 66 -15.59 18.22 5.85
CA LEU A 66 -16.84 18.10 6.56
C LEU A 66 -17.70 16.95 6.02
N ALA A 67 -17.73 16.75 4.69
CA ALA A 67 -18.43 15.65 4.06
C ALA A 67 -17.86 14.28 4.46
N ARG A 68 -16.53 14.13 4.56
CA ARG A 68 -15.91 12.91 5.10
C ARG A 68 -16.28 12.67 6.57
N MET A 69 -16.26 13.72 7.41
CA MET A 69 -16.69 13.61 8.81
C MET A 69 -18.18 13.20 8.92
N ALA A 70 -19.03 13.81 8.10
CA ALA A 70 -20.47 13.52 8.01
C ALA A 70 -20.75 12.07 7.60
N LYS A 71 -20.03 11.56 6.59
CA LYS A 71 -20.12 10.16 6.15
C LYS A 71 -19.79 9.19 7.29
N VAL A 72 -18.77 9.48 8.09
CA VAL A 72 -18.33 8.63 9.20
C VAL A 72 -19.38 8.53 10.31
N VAL A 73 -20.06 9.63 10.63
CA VAL A 73 -21.10 9.65 11.68
C VAL A 73 -22.49 9.30 11.16
N GLY A 74 -22.63 9.01 9.86
CA GLY A 74 -23.90 8.64 9.24
C GLY A 74 -24.87 9.81 9.04
N ALA A 75 -24.36 11.04 8.91
CA ALA A 75 -25.19 12.20 8.60
C ALA A 75 -25.74 12.12 7.16
N THR A 76 -26.90 12.71 6.91
CA THR A 76 -27.48 12.85 5.56
C THR A 76 -27.12 14.20 4.93
N PRO A 77 -27.17 14.31 3.58
CA PRO A 77 -27.04 15.61 2.92
C PRO A 77 -28.05 16.63 3.42
N GLU A 78 -29.32 16.26 3.68
CA GLU A 78 -30.30 17.23 4.21
C GLU A 78 -29.92 17.77 5.59
N GLN A 79 -29.35 16.94 6.46
CA GLN A 79 -28.89 17.41 7.78
C GLN A 79 -27.77 18.46 7.64
N LEU A 80 -26.87 18.30 6.66
CA LEU A 80 -25.85 19.32 6.36
C LEU A 80 -26.44 20.59 5.77
N ARG A 81 -27.44 20.50 4.88
CA ARG A 81 -28.16 21.68 4.36
C ARG A 81 -28.86 22.43 5.49
N ASN A 82 -29.51 21.72 6.41
CA ASN A 82 -30.14 22.30 7.61
C ASN A 82 -29.13 22.98 8.55
N ALA A 83 -27.87 22.53 8.53
CA ALA A 83 -26.75 23.17 9.22
C ALA A 83 -26.11 24.33 8.42
N ASN A 84 -26.74 24.77 7.33
CA ASN A 84 -26.25 25.82 6.41
C ASN A 84 -24.94 25.45 5.70
N ARG A 85 -24.74 24.16 5.38
CA ARG A 85 -23.56 23.63 4.68
C ARG A 85 -23.92 22.93 3.38
N GLU A 86 -24.53 23.69 2.46
CA GLU A 86 -24.88 23.22 1.10
C GLU A 86 -23.65 22.64 0.37
N ASP A 87 -22.51 23.32 0.51
CA ASP A 87 -21.20 22.92 -0.03
C ASP A 87 -20.79 21.51 0.41
N ALA A 88 -20.91 21.20 1.70
CA ALA A 88 -20.58 19.88 2.23
C ALA A 88 -21.65 18.82 1.90
N ALA A 89 -22.91 19.23 1.72
CA ALA A 89 -23.99 18.33 1.34
C ALA A 89 -23.78 17.78 -0.08
N GLU A 90 -23.34 18.62 -1.03
CA GLU A 90 -22.98 18.22 -2.39
C GLU A 90 -21.81 17.23 -2.39
N GLU A 91 -20.75 17.53 -1.64
CA GLU A 91 -19.59 16.64 -1.47
C GLU A 91 -20.00 15.29 -0.85
N LEU A 92 -20.86 15.29 0.16
CA LEU A 92 -21.35 14.06 0.78
C LEU A 92 -22.18 13.23 -0.22
N GLN A 93 -23.00 13.88 -1.03
CA GLN A 93 -23.77 13.24 -2.07
C GLN A 93 -22.85 12.60 -3.12
N ALA A 94 -21.79 13.28 -3.54
CA ALA A 94 -20.78 12.70 -4.42
C ALA A 94 -20.08 11.48 -3.77
N LEU A 95 -19.72 11.56 -2.47
CA LEU A 95 -19.06 10.48 -1.73
C LEU A 95 -19.95 9.25 -1.47
N THR A 96 -21.27 9.39 -1.57
CA THR A 96 -22.26 8.32 -1.34
C THR A 96 -22.80 7.76 -2.65
N GLN A 97 -22.82 8.56 -3.73
CA GLN A 97 -23.21 8.13 -5.07
C GLN A 97 -22.03 7.59 -5.90
N ALA A 98 -20.78 7.90 -5.54
CA ALA A 98 -19.63 7.19 -6.08
C ALA A 98 -19.82 5.70 -5.79
N PRO A 99 -19.86 4.82 -6.81
CA PRO A 99 -19.99 3.40 -6.57
C PRO A 99 -18.82 2.98 -5.70
N ALA A 100 -19.10 2.48 -4.50
CA ALA A 100 -18.10 1.74 -3.75
C ALA A 100 -17.63 0.64 -4.70
N ALA A 101 -16.33 0.64 -5.05
CA ALA A 101 -15.77 -0.39 -5.90
C ALA A 101 -16.19 -1.73 -5.30
N THR A 102 -16.99 -2.48 -6.06
CA THR A 102 -17.48 -3.78 -5.61
C THR A 102 -16.29 -4.71 -5.40
N ASP A 103 -16.43 -5.71 -4.52
CA ASP A 103 -15.37 -6.70 -4.28
C ASP A 103 -14.87 -7.32 -5.59
N GLU A 104 -15.76 -7.46 -6.58
CA GLU A 104 -15.46 -7.93 -7.93
C GLU A 104 -14.58 -6.96 -8.75
N GLN A 105 -14.79 -5.64 -8.62
CA GLN A 105 -13.94 -4.63 -9.25
C GLN A 105 -12.57 -4.51 -8.58
N ILE A 106 -12.52 -4.66 -7.26
CA ILE A 106 -11.27 -4.72 -6.51
C ILE A 106 -10.48 -5.96 -6.93
N LEU A 107 -11.09 -7.15 -6.88
CA LEU A 107 -10.47 -8.40 -7.30
C LEU A 107 -10.03 -8.38 -8.77
N GLY A 108 -10.85 -7.80 -9.65
CA GLY A 108 -10.48 -7.60 -11.05
C GLY A 108 -9.25 -6.72 -11.22
N SER A 109 -9.17 -5.60 -10.50
CA SER A 109 -7.99 -4.71 -10.55
C SER A 109 -6.71 -5.37 -9.99
N VAL A 110 -6.84 -6.16 -8.91
CA VAL A 110 -5.72 -6.90 -8.32
C VAL A 110 -5.29 -8.01 -9.29
N GLY A 111 -6.21 -8.74 -9.92
CA GLY A 111 -5.91 -9.74 -10.93
C GLY A 111 -5.10 -9.18 -12.11
N VAL A 112 -5.48 -8.01 -12.63
CA VAL A 112 -4.72 -7.31 -13.69
C VAL A 112 -3.32 -6.94 -13.21
N GLY A 113 -3.18 -6.46 -11.97
CA GLY A 113 -1.87 -6.12 -11.38
C GLY A 113 -0.94 -7.34 -11.26
N ILE A 114 -1.45 -8.47 -10.78
CA ILE A 114 -0.68 -9.71 -10.63
C ILE A 114 -0.25 -10.26 -11.99
N ARG A 115 -1.12 -10.21 -13.01
CA ARG A 115 -0.78 -10.62 -14.38
C ARG A 115 0.35 -9.79 -14.99
N ASN A 116 0.27 -8.46 -14.80
CA ASN A 116 1.31 -7.54 -15.28
C ASN A 116 2.66 -7.79 -14.60
N LEU A 117 2.67 -8.12 -13.30
CA LEU A 117 3.88 -8.49 -12.58
C LEU A 117 4.49 -9.78 -13.13
N GLY A 118 3.66 -10.79 -13.41
CA GLY A 118 4.10 -12.03 -14.06
C GLY A 118 4.76 -11.78 -15.42
N ALA A 119 4.09 -11.01 -16.29
CA ALA A 119 4.59 -10.64 -17.61
C ALA A 119 5.93 -9.87 -17.55
N ALA A 120 6.03 -8.89 -16.65
CA ALA A 120 7.28 -8.13 -16.45
C ALA A 120 8.43 -9.05 -15.99
N THR A 121 8.12 -10.02 -15.11
CA THR A 121 9.12 -10.96 -14.60
C THR A 121 9.61 -11.92 -15.69
N LEU A 122 8.72 -12.42 -16.55
CA LEU A 122 9.09 -13.22 -17.72
C LEU A 122 10.03 -12.45 -18.65
N ALA A 123 9.69 -11.20 -18.97
CA ALA A 123 10.53 -10.34 -19.81
C ALA A 123 11.92 -10.11 -19.20
N MET A 124 12.02 -9.99 -17.86
CA MET A 124 13.32 -9.93 -17.18
C MET A 124 14.10 -11.23 -17.35
N VAL A 125 13.46 -12.39 -17.14
CA VAL A 125 14.10 -13.70 -17.30
C VAL A 125 14.68 -13.86 -18.71
N ASP A 126 13.95 -13.46 -19.75
CA ASP A 126 14.43 -13.49 -21.14
C ASP A 126 15.65 -12.57 -21.34
N ALA A 127 15.58 -11.34 -20.83
CA ALA A 127 16.70 -10.40 -20.91
C ALA A 127 17.96 -10.94 -20.22
N PHE A 128 17.83 -11.60 -19.08
CA PHE A 128 18.97 -12.19 -18.36
C PHE A 128 19.56 -13.43 -19.04
N GLN A 129 18.71 -14.21 -19.70
CA GLN A 129 19.20 -15.33 -20.52
C GLN A 129 20.02 -14.83 -21.70
N ALA A 130 19.64 -13.70 -22.29
CA ALA A 130 20.38 -13.10 -23.41
C ALA A 130 21.75 -12.52 -23.00
N THR A 131 21.95 -12.18 -21.72
CA THR A 131 23.19 -11.55 -21.22
C THR A 131 24.16 -12.52 -20.54
N GLU A 132 23.88 -13.82 -20.52
CA GLU A 132 24.68 -14.87 -19.85
C GLU A 132 25.03 -14.57 -18.38
N MET A 133 24.23 -13.76 -17.69
CA MET A 133 24.47 -13.35 -16.30
C MET A 133 24.24 -14.46 -15.27
N VAL A 134 23.67 -15.59 -15.69
CA VAL A 134 23.33 -16.75 -14.87
C VAL A 134 24.02 -18.00 -15.42
N THR A 135 24.31 -18.97 -14.56
CA THR A 135 24.90 -20.25 -14.97
C THR A 135 23.94 -21.05 -15.87
N ALA A 136 24.47 -22.00 -16.65
CA ALA A 136 23.64 -22.87 -17.49
C ALA A 136 22.60 -23.67 -16.67
N ALA A 137 22.94 -24.06 -15.43
CA ALA A 137 22.02 -24.74 -14.52
C ALA A 137 20.88 -23.83 -14.05
N GLU A 138 21.17 -22.58 -13.72
CA GLU A 138 20.18 -21.56 -13.35
C GLU A 138 19.31 -21.16 -14.54
N SER A 139 19.89 -20.96 -15.72
CA SER A 139 19.15 -20.74 -16.97
C SER A 139 18.15 -21.86 -17.25
N LYS A 140 18.54 -23.13 -17.04
CA LYS A 140 17.63 -24.27 -17.18
C LYS A 140 16.49 -24.25 -16.15
N ARG A 141 16.78 -23.87 -14.89
CA ARG A 141 15.78 -23.75 -13.83
C ARG A 141 14.80 -22.61 -14.10
N LEU A 142 15.30 -21.45 -14.51
CA LEU A 142 14.49 -20.27 -14.86
C LEU A 142 13.56 -20.57 -16.02
N ARG A 143 14.04 -21.21 -17.10
CA ARG A 143 13.19 -21.66 -18.22
C ARG A 143 12.09 -22.62 -17.80
N GLY A 144 12.42 -23.57 -16.93
CA GLY A 144 11.44 -24.51 -16.39
C GLY A 144 10.36 -23.84 -15.55
N ALA A 145 10.72 -22.83 -14.76
CA ALA A 145 9.77 -22.07 -13.95
C ALA A 145 8.92 -21.11 -14.80
N ALA A 146 9.53 -20.43 -15.77
CA ALA A 146 8.86 -19.55 -16.72
C ALA A 146 7.80 -20.31 -17.54
N ALA A 147 8.16 -21.45 -18.13
CA ALA A 147 7.22 -22.25 -18.93
C ALA A 147 6.05 -22.83 -18.10
N ARG A 148 6.26 -23.08 -16.80
CA ARG A 148 5.16 -23.46 -15.89
C ARG A 148 4.24 -22.28 -15.64
N PHE A 149 4.80 -21.12 -15.31
CA PHE A 149 4.03 -19.91 -15.03
C PHE A 149 3.24 -19.42 -16.26
N GLU A 150 3.84 -19.43 -17.46
CA GLU A 150 3.15 -19.12 -18.72
C GLU A 150 1.93 -20.02 -18.95
N ARG A 151 2.08 -21.33 -18.72
CA ARG A 151 0.95 -22.26 -18.83
C ARG A 151 -0.15 -21.96 -17.79
N SER A 152 0.23 -21.60 -16.57
CA SER A 152 -0.72 -21.18 -15.54
C SER A 152 -1.44 -19.88 -15.93
N ASP A 153 -0.76 -18.92 -16.55
CA ASP A 153 -1.36 -17.68 -17.07
C ASP A 153 -2.35 -17.93 -18.21
N GLU A 154 -2.01 -18.80 -19.15
CA GLU A 154 -2.91 -19.19 -20.25
C GLU A 154 -4.20 -19.85 -19.72
N ILE A 155 -4.11 -20.65 -18.65
CA ILE A 155 -5.25 -21.39 -18.10
C ILE A 155 -6.10 -20.52 -17.17
N LEU A 156 -5.46 -19.70 -16.34
CA LEU A 156 -6.11 -19.01 -15.20
C LEU A 156 -6.34 -17.52 -15.46
N GLY A 157 -5.55 -16.89 -16.32
CA GLY A 157 -5.44 -15.43 -16.40
C GLY A 157 -6.73 -14.71 -16.78
N ASP A 158 -7.58 -15.32 -17.60
CA ASP A 158 -8.87 -14.73 -18.00
C ASP A 158 -9.98 -14.93 -16.95
N ARG A 159 -9.70 -15.69 -15.89
CA ARG A 159 -10.65 -16.02 -14.82
C ARG A 159 -10.21 -15.46 -13.46
N LEU A 160 -9.27 -14.52 -13.44
CA LEU A 160 -8.74 -13.91 -12.21
C LEU A 160 -9.76 -13.08 -11.41
N SER A 161 -10.95 -12.82 -11.96
CA SER A 161 -12.08 -12.27 -11.22
C SER A 161 -12.70 -13.28 -10.23
N ASN A 162 -12.45 -14.58 -10.39
CA ASN A 162 -12.86 -15.60 -9.43
C ASN A 162 -11.85 -15.67 -8.26
N PRO A 163 -12.27 -15.50 -6.99
CA PRO A 163 -11.38 -15.51 -5.83
C PRO A 163 -10.54 -16.79 -5.67
N GLU A 164 -11.09 -17.96 -5.99
CA GLU A 164 -10.36 -19.23 -5.87
C GLU A 164 -9.26 -19.32 -6.93
N ILE A 165 -9.56 -18.90 -8.16
CA ILE A 165 -8.58 -18.85 -9.26
C ILE A 165 -7.52 -17.79 -9.00
N HIS A 166 -7.90 -16.67 -8.37
CA HIS A 166 -6.97 -15.64 -7.93
C HIS A 166 -5.91 -16.18 -6.96
N LEU A 167 -6.34 -16.94 -5.95
CA LEU A 167 -5.44 -17.54 -4.97
C LEU A 167 -4.49 -18.56 -5.63
N MET A 168 -5.01 -19.40 -6.53
CA MET A 168 -4.19 -20.35 -7.28
C MET A 168 -3.13 -19.63 -8.13
N TYR A 169 -3.52 -18.57 -8.84
CA TYR A 169 -2.60 -17.79 -9.68
C TYR A 169 -1.55 -17.05 -8.85
N GLN A 170 -1.93 -16.52 -7.68
CA GLN A 170 -1.00 -15.90 -6.74
C GLN A 170 0.04 -16.89 -6.21
N GLU A 171 -0.37 -18.12 -5.90
CA GLU A 171 0.55 -19.18 -5.45
C GLU A 171 1.55 -19.55 -6.56
N GLU A 172 1.08 -19.72 -7.79
CA GLU A 172 1.93 -19.98 -8.97
C GLU A 172 2.94 -18.84 -9.20
N LEU A 173 2.49 -17.57 -9.12
CA LEU A 173 3.40 -16.43 -9.24
C LEU A 173 4.43 -16.41 -8.11
N SER A 174 4.03 -16.72 -6.87
CA SER A 174 4.93 -16.72 -5.71
C SER A 174 6.05 -17.75 -5.88
N GLN A 175 5.70 -18.97 -6.30
CA GLN A 175 6.67 -20.03 -6.59
C GLN A 175 7.62 -19.65 -7.74
N PHE A 176 7.10 -18.98 -8.77
CA PHE A 176 7.93 -18.47 -9.86
C PHE A 176 8.93 -17.42 -9.38
N LEU A 177 8.46 -16.42 -8.62
CA LEU A 177 9.29 -15.35 -8.08
C LEU A 177 10.38 -15.88 -7.13
N GLU A 178 10.10 -16.92 -6.35
CA GLU A 178 11.09 -17.55 -5.48
C GLU A 178 12.25 -18.17 -6.29
N VAL A 179 11.95 -18.84 -7.40
CA VAL A 179 12.98 -19.41 -8.29
C VAL A 179 13.81 -18.29 -8.92
N VAL A 180 13.16 -17.20 -9.33
CA VAL A 180 13.81 -16.03 -9.91
C VAL A 180 14.75 -15.37 -8.90
N GLU A 181 14.27 -15.10 -7.69
CA GLU A 181 15.07 -14.52 -6.60
C GLU A 181 16.26 -15.42 -6.24
N SER A 182 16.03 -16.74 -6.13
CA SER A 182 17.10 -17.70 -5.83
C SER A 182 18.20 -17.69 -6.90
N ALA A 183 17.85 -17.57 -8.18
CA ALA A 183 18.84 -17.50 -9.26
C ALA A 183 19.68 -16.23 -9.16
N PHE A 184 19.07 -15.08 -8.86
CA PHE A 184 19.79 -13.81 -8.69
C PHE A 184 20.70 -13.79 -7.48
N ARG A 185 20.26 -14.36 -6.36
CA ARG A 185 21.07 -14.42 -5.14
C ARG A 185 22.38 -15.18 -5.39
N VAL A 186 22.34 -16.24 -6.19
CA VAL A 186 23.55 -17.00 -6.54
C VAL A 186 24.42 -16.24 -7.54
N ALA A 187 23.83 -15.57 -8.53
CA ALA A 187 24.57 -14.73 -9.49
C ALA A 187 25.29 -13.55 -8.83
N ALA A 188 24.71 -12.97 -7.77
CA ALA A 188 25.28 -11.85 -7.01
C ALA A 188 26.33 -12.27 -5.95
N ALA A 189 26.47 -13.56 -5.65
CA ALA A 189 27.44 -14.03 -4.67
C ALA A 189 28.89 -13.83 -5.16
N PRO A 190 29.79 -13.27 -4.34
CA PRO A 190 31.17 -13.03 -4.75
C PRO A 190 31.86 -14.36 -5.08
N LYS A 191 32.31 -14.52 -6.32
CA LYS A 191 33.12 -15.67 -6.75
C LYS A 191 34.44 -15.62 -5.99
N THR A 192 34.56 -16.39 -4.91
CA THR A 192 35.82 -16.50 -4.17
C THR A 192 36.84 -17.18 -5.09
N PRO A 193 37.97 -16.53 -5.45
CA PRO A 193 38.98 -17.18 -6.26
C PRO A 193 39.56 -18.36 -5.47
N LYS A 194 39.60 -19.55 -6.09
CA LYS A 194 40.35 -20.69 -5.55
C LYS A 194 41.84 -20.34 -5.55
N MET A 195 42.32 -19.72 -4.48
CA MET A 195 43.76 -19.61 -4.23
C MET A 195 44.30 -21.03 -4.02
N LYS A 196 45.06 -21.52 -5.00
CA LYS A 196 45.93 -22.69 -4.80
C LYS A 196 46.85 -22.35 -3.62
N ARG A 197 46.79 -23.13 -2.54
CA ARG A 197 47.78 -23.02 -1.46
C ARG A 197 49.15 -23.30 -2.07
N VAL A 198 49.98 -22.26 -2.18
CA VAL A 198 51.42 -22.42 -2.41
C VAL A 198 52.01 -22.72 -1.03
N THR A 199 52.25 -23.99 -0.79
CA THR A 199 53.04 -24.58 0.30
C THR A 199 53.63 -25.79 -0.42
N GLU A 200 54.88 -25.82 -0.84
CA GLU A 200 56.13 -25.65 -0.10
C GLU A 200 57.15 -24.84 -0.91
N LEU A 201 57.79 -23.85 -0.28
CA LEU A 201 59.17 -23.50 -0.63
C LEU A 201 60.03 -24.34 0.32
N GLU A 202 60.65 -25.40 -0.19
CA GLU A 202 61.77 -26.04 0.48
C GLU A 202 62.88 -25.00 0.63
N ILE A 203 63.13 -24.58 1.86
CA ILE A 203 64.31 -23.77 2.20
C ILE A 203 65.46 -24.77 2.35
N ASP A 204 66.40 -24.72 1.42
CA ASP A 204 67.66 -25.45 1.47
C ASP A 204 68.48 -25.01 2.70
N PRO A 205 68.74 -25.89 3.69
CA PRO A 205 69.44 -25.54 4.91
C PRO A 205 70.97 -25.39 4.74
N GLU A 206 71.55 -25.59 3.54
CA GLU A 206 73.01 -25.50 3.34
C GLU A 206 73.56 -24.11 2.97
N ALA A 207 72.72 -23.07 2.89
CA ALA A 207 73.21 -21.70 2.66
C ALA A 207 73.89 -21.12 3.93
N GLY A 208 75.15 -21.51 4.16
CA GLY A 208 76.01 -20.94 5.19
C GLY A 208 76.22 -19.43 5.01
N PRO A 209 76.53 -18.68 6.09
CA PRO A 209 76.61 -17.23 6.05
C PRO A 209 77.79 -16.76 5.19
N LEU A 210 77.52 -15.84 4.26
CA LEU A 210 78.53 -15.11 3.52
C LEU A 210 79.35 -14.25 4.50
N ALA A 211 80.65 -14.46 4.50
CA ALA A 211 81.64 -13.63 5.19
C ALA A 211 81.87 -12.28 4.47
#